data_AF-A0A1U7GCI5-F1
#
_entry.id   AF-A0A1U7GCI5-F1
#
_cell.length_a   1.000
_cell.length_b   1.000
_cell.length_c   1.000
_cell.angle_alpha   90.00
_cell.angle_beta   90.00
_cell.angle_gamma   90.00
#
_symmetry.space_group_name_H-M   'P 1'
#
loop_
_entity.id
_entity.type
_entity.pdbx_description
1 polymer ?
#
loop_
_entity_poly.entity_id
_entity_poly.type
_entity_poly.pdbx_seq_one_letter_code
_entity_poly.pdbx_strand_id
1 'polypeptide(L)'
;MATQLLGRREVLDELEDHLRDEVDALTRAGHPPDEAARAAMDRLGAPSDLGAEFAKVPPTSAPWLPVRLAWVGGALLAASMVLPLWPKLAAGGLASLLATHMGLVMLGYVSTLLVGFLAASYLVARLFAGLADGQVRTLQRAGLSLSALAVALTGVGVAFGFIFCPHEKTGWAFGYDTREVGGLVVLVWNLVMLAGCWAGRRSESPAAMMMLGLVGSMAVVLGWLGATAVEHRLHGAPADFATVAAVVSAQLAVACLAFAPAGCLRRAGA
;
A
#
# COMPACT_ATOMS: atom_id res chain seq x y z
N MET A 1 3.91 16.73 8.55
CA MET A 1 2.92 17.18 9.56
C MET A 1 1.73 16.22 9.68
N ALA A 2 1.17 15.69 8.58
CA ALA A 2 0.07 14.72 8.61
C ALA A 2 0.37 13.38 9.34
N THR A 3 1.61 12.89 9.31
CA THR A 3 1.99 11.60 9.92
C THR A 3 2.09 11.65 11.45
N GLN A 4 2.36 12.83 12.04
CA GLN A 4 2.28 13.06 13.48
C GLN A 4 0.84 13.01 14.00
N LEU A 5 -0.14 13.34 13.15
CA LEU A 5 -1.56 13.29 13.51
C LEU A 5 -2.09 11.85 13.56
N LEU A 6 -1.55 10.91 12.77
CA LEU A 6 -2.03 9.52 12.73
C LEU A 6 -1.65 8.71 13.98
N GLY A 7 -0.45 8.92 14.54
CA GLY A 7 -0.07 8.30 15.82
C GLY A 7 -0.84 8.89 17.01
N ARG A 8 -1.25 10.15 16.90
CA ARG A 8 -2.19 10.75 17.84
C ARG A 8 -3.58 10.16 17.69
N ARG A 9 -4.06 9.92 16.46
CA ARG A 9 -5.39 9.34 16.21
C ARG A 9 -5.55 7.95 16.81
N GLU A 10 -4.61 7.02 16.63
CA GLU A 10 -4.76 5.67 17.21
C GLU A 10 -4.85 5.69 18.74
N VAL A 11 -4.06 6.54 19.41
CA VAL A 11 -4.13 6.70 20.88
C VAL A 11 -5.39 7.46 21.30
N LEU A 12 -5.84 8.42 20.49
CA LEU A 12 -7.11 9.11 20.71
C LEU A 12 -8.30 8.14 20.52
N ASP A 13 -8.23 7.24 19.54
CA ASP A 13 -9.24 6.22 19.27
C ASP A 13 -9.30 5.22 20.44
N GLU A 14 -8.15 4.79 20.96
CA GLU A 14 -8.07 3.91 22.15
C GLU A 14 -8.56 4.61 23.42
N LEU A 15 -8.22 5.89 23.61
CA LEU A 15 -8.76 6.70 24.71
C LEU A 15 -10.27 6.92 24.58
N GLU A 16 -10.76 7.13 23.36
CA GLU A 16 -12.19 7.28 23.07
C GLU A 16 -12.95 5.98 23.34
N ASP A 17 -12.41 4.83 22.94
CA ASP A 17 -12.99 3.52 23.21
C ASP A 17 -13.06 3.24 24.72
N HIS A 18 -11.96 3.49 25.46
CA HIS A 18 -11.96 3.37 26.92
C HIS A 18 -12.94 4.33 27.60
N LEU A 19 -13.06 5.56 27.11
CA LEU A 19 -14.03 6.52 27.62
C LEU A 19 -15.47 6.03 27.39
N ARG A 20 -15.76 5.48 26.21
CA ARG A 20 -17.08 4.92 25.90
C ARG A 20 -17.42 3.73 26.78
N ASP A 21 -16.49 2.80 26.94
CA ASP A 21 -16.68 1.62 27.78
C ASP A 21 -16.98 2.01 29.24
N GLU A 22 -16.31 3.03 29.75
CA GLU A 22 -16.51 3.54 31.11
C GLU A 22 -17.87 4.23 31.28
N VAL A 23 -18.28 5.05 30.30
CA VAL A 23 -19.60 5.68 30.28
C VAL A 23 -20.71 4.63 30.23
N ASP A 24 -20.54 3.59 29.42
CA ASP A 24 -21.49 2.48 29.31
C ASP A 24 -21.53 1.63 30.59
N ALA A 25 -20.40 1.48 31.29
CA ALA A 25 -20.36 0.81 32.59
C ALA A 25 -21.11 1.60 33.67
N LEU A 26 -20.90 2.92 33.75
CA LEU A 26 -21.58 3.80 34.71
C LEU A 26 -23.08 3.91 34.41
N THR A 27 -23.46 3.96 33.13
CA THR A 27 -24.86 3.98 32.71
C THR A 27 -25.56 2.66 33.10
N ARG A 28 -24.89 1.51 32.92
CA ARG A 28 -25.41 0.20 33.38
C ARG A 28 -25.50 0.10 34.91
N ALA A 29 -24.66 0.81 35.64
CA ALA A 29 -24.73 0.91 37.09
C ALA A 29 -25.85 1.84 37.59
N GLY A 30 -26.62 2.46 36.69
CA GLY A 30 -27.79 3.28 37.01
C GLY A 30 -27.52 4.78 37.07
N HIS A 31 -26.34 5.24 36.67
CA HIS A 31 -26.07 6.68 36.56
C HIS A 31 -26.78 7.27 35.33
N PRO A 32 -27.35 8.50 35.44
CA PRO A 32 -27.83 9.24 34.29
C PRO A 32 -26.71 9.44 33.25
N PRO A 33 -26.98 9.34 31.93
CA PRO A 33 -25.95 9.41 30.89
C PRO A 33 -25.05 10.65 30.97
N ASP A 34 -25.62 11.81 31.29
CA ASP A 34 -24.87 13.07 31.40
C ASP A 34 -23.95 13.12 32.62
N GLU A 35 -24.31 12.40 33.70
CA GLU A 35 -23.48 12.27 34.91
C GLU A 35 -22.41 11.21 34.73
N ALA A 36 -22.74 10.10 34.05
CA ALA A 36 -21.78 9.06 33.67
C ALA A 36 -20.66 9.63 32.77
N ALA A 37 -21.02 10.44 31.78
CA ALA A 37 -20.06 11.12 30.91
C ALA A 37 -19.14 12.07 31.69
N ARG A 38 -19.69 12.90 32.58
CA ARG A 38 -18.89 13.80 33.42
C ARG A 38 -17.97 13.03 34.37
N ALA A 39 -18.47 12.00 35.05
CA ALA A 39 -17.68 11.19 35.97
C ALA A 39 -16.55 10.42 35.25
N ALA A 40 -16.80 9.92 34.04
CA ALA A 40 -15.78 9.27 33.22
C ALA A 40 -14.70 10.27 32.75
N MET A 41 -15.10 11.49 32.37
CA MET A 41 -14.15 12.56 32.02
C MET A 41 -13.33 13.03 33.22
N ASP A 42 -13.93 13.17 34.40
CA ASP A 42 -13.23 13.57 35.62
C ASP A 42 -12.15 12.54 36.04
N ARG A 43 -12.39 11.25 35.76
CA ARG A 43 -11.41 10.17 35.98
C ARG A 43 -10.18 10.24 35.08
N LEU A 44 -10.30 10.82 33.89
CA LEU A 44 -9.17 11.02 32.97
C LEU A 44 -8.24 12.16 33.42
N GLY A 45 -8.71 13.02 34.34
CA GLY A 45 -7.94 14.14 34.89
C GLY A 45 -8.04 15.42 34.04
N ALA A 46 -7.30 16.45 34.45
CA ALA A 46 -7.34 17.74 33.76
C ALA A 46 -6.75 17.64 32.35
N PRO A 47 -7.38 18.25 31.32
CA PRO A 47 -6.89 18.22 29.94
C PRO A 47 -5.44 18.71 29.78
N SER A 48 -5.01 19.64 30.64
CA SER A 48 -3.63 20.15 30.69
C SER A 48 -2.62 19.08 31.10
N ASP A 49 -2.99 18.19 32.02
CA ASP A 49 -2.11 17.19 32.60
C ASP A 49 -1.94 16.02 31.63
N LEU A 50 -3.02 15.61 30.98
CA LEU A 50 -2.97 14.71 29.82
C LEU A 50 -2.06 15.28 28.72
N GLY A 51 -2.25 16.55 28.35
CA GLY A 51 -1.40 17.23 27.38
C GLY A 51 0.08 17.22 27.76
N ALA A 52 0.40 17.38 29.05
CA ALA A 52 1.76 17.33 29.57
C ALA A 52 2.36 15.91 29.52
N GLU A 53 1.59 14.86 29.83
CA GLU A 53 2.04 13.46 29.70
C GLU A 53 2.31 13.08 28.24
N PHE A 54 1.43 13.48 27.32
CA PHE A 54 1.63 13.28 25.88
C PHE A 54 2.86 14.01 25.34
N ALA A 55 3.23 15.16 25.94
CA ALA A 55 4.43 15.89 25.58
C ALA A 55 5.73 15.19 26.01
N LYS A 56 5.67 14.26 26.98
CA LYS A 56 6.83 13.47 27.41
C LYS A 56 7.17 12.35 26.42
N VAL A 57 6.24 11.94 25.58
CA VAL A 57 6.51 10.96 24.52
C VAL A 57 7.35 11.65 23.44
N PRO A 58 8.62 11.26 23.24
CA PRO A 58 9.47 11.90 22.26
C PRO A 58 8.83 11.80 20.86
N PRO A 59 9.02 12.81 19.99
CA PRO A 59 8.46 12.79 18.65
C PRO A 59 8.86 11.49 17.93
N THR A 60 7.88 10.85 17.29
CA THR A 60 8.03 9.63 16.49
C THR A 60 9.36 9.62 15.74
N SER A 61 10.13 8.54 15.88
CA SER A 61 11.38 8.30 15.16
C SER A 61 11.24 8.72 13.70
N ALA A 62 12.26 9.38 13.15
CA ALA A 62 12.25 9.86 11.77
C ALA A 62 11.78 8.75 10.80
N PRO A 63 10.94 9.09 9.80
CA PRO A 63 10.41 8.09 8.87
C PRO A 63 11.57 7.34 8.21
N TRP A 64 11.45 6.02 8.18
CA TRP A 64 12.47 5.14 7.63
C TRP A 64 12.79 5.55 6.17
N LEU A 65 14.08 5.65 5.84
CA LEU A 65 14.55 6.24 4.58
C LEU A 65 13.86 5.64 3.33
N PRO A 66 13.71 4.31 3.19
CA PRO A 66 12.97 3.71 2.08
C PRO A 66 11.53 4.19 1.93
N VAL A 67 10.82 4.50 3.02
CA VAL A 67 9.47 5.07 2.94
C VAL A 67 9.50 6.45 2.30
N ARG A 68 10.49 7.29 2.64
CA ARG A 68 10.64 8.61 2.02
C ARG A 68 10.98 8.48 0.53
N LEU A 69 11.89 7.57 0.20
CA LEU A 69 12.27 7.30 -1.18
C LEU A 69 11.09 6.79 -2.01
N ALA A 70 10.25 5.91 -1.43
CA ALA A 70 9.05 5.42 -2.11
C ALA A 70 8.06 6.54 -2.45
N TRP A 71 7.80 7.46 -1.51
CA TRP A 71 6.91 8.59 -1.77
C TRP A 71 7.47 9.58 -2.78
N VAL A 72 8.74 9.97 -2.65
CA VAL A 72 9.40 10.90 -3.58
C VAL A 72 9.50 10.28 -4.97
N GLY A 73 9.98 9.04 -5.06
CA GLY A 73 10.06 8.29 -6.32
C GLY A 73 8.70 8.10 -6.96
N GLY A 74 7.68 7.74 -6.19
CA GLY A 74 6.30 7.62 -6.65
C GLY A 74 5.74 8.92 -7.23
N ALA A 75 5.96 10.05 -6.54
CA ALA A 75 5.54 11.36 -7.04
C ALA A 75 6.25 11.75 -8.35
N LEU A 76 7.55 11.49 -8.45
CA LEU A 76 8.33 11.75 -9.67
C LEU A 76 7.87 10.87 -10.84
N LEU A 77 7.63 9.58 -10.59
CA LEU A 77 7.10 8.66 -11.61
C LEU A 77 5.69 9.08 -12.05
N ALA A 78 4.82 9.48 -11.12
CA ALA A 78 3.49 9.97 -11.45
C ALA A 78 3.55 11.23 -12.32
N ALA A 79 4.44 12.17 -11.99
CA ALA A 79 4.65 13.38 -12.77
C ALA A 79 5.20 13.08 -14.17
N SER A 80 6.14 12.14 -14.30
CA SER A 80 6.72 11.79 -15.60
C SER A 80 5.70 11.13 -16.54
N MET A 81 4.67 10.46 -16.00
CA MET A 81 3.59 9.85 -16.78
C MET A 81 2.68 10.87 -17.47
N VAL A 82 2.63 12.12 -17.00
CA VAL A 82 1.76 13.16 -17.59
C VAL A 82 2.18 13.49 -19.01
N LEU A 83 3.49 13.60 -19.26
CA LEU A 83 4.05 14.02 -20.55
C LEU A 83 3.60 13.14 -21.73
N PRO A 84 3.76 11.79 -21.71
CA PRO A 84 3.33 10.95 -22.82
C PRO A 84 1.81 10.85 -22.96
N LEU A 85 1.04 11.09 -21.88
CA LEU A 85 -0.42 11.01 -21.90
C LEU A 85 -1.07 12.32 -22.35
N TRP A 86 -0.39 13.46 -22.19
CA TRP A 86 -0.92 14.78 -22.46
C TRP A 86 -1.55 14.96 -23.84
N PRO A 87 -0.93 14.51 -24.95
CA PRO A 87 -1.53 14.68 -26.28
C PRO A 87 -2.89 13.98 -26.40
N LYS A 88 -3.02 12.78 -25.81
CA LYS A 88 -4.27 12.01 -25.83
C LYS A 88 -5.33 12.61 -24.91
N LEU A 89 -4.92 13.17 -23.77
CA LEU A 89 -5.82 13.90 -22.86
C LEU A 89 -6.35 15.17 -23.52
N ALA A 90 -5.49 15.95 -24.19
CA ALA A 90 -5.85 17.19 -24.87
C ALA A 90 -6.76 16.96 -26.09
N ALA A 91 -6.66 15.81 -26.75
CA ALA A 91 -7.51 15.46 -27.89
C ALA A 91 -8.99 15.21 -27.52
N GLY A 92 -9.29 14.91 -26.25
CA GLY A 92 -10.65 14.66 -25.78
C GLY A 92 -11.28 13.35 -26.30
N GLY A 93 -12.57 13.15 -26.00
CA GLY A 93 -13.35 12.00 -26.46
C GLY A 93 -12.76 10.64 -26.06
N LEU A 94 -12.82 9.66 -26.97
CA LEU A 94 -12.31 8.30 -26.74
C LEU A 94 -10.80 8.27 -26.45
N ALA A 95 -10.03 9.20 -27.04
CA ALA A 95 -8.58 9.28 -26.80
C ALA A 95 -8.28 9.70 -25.35
N SER A 96 -9.04 10.64 -24.80
CA SER A 96 -8.91 11.01 -23.38
C SER A 96 -9.33 9.88 -22.45
N LEU A 97 -10.38 9.13 -22.78
CA LEU A 97 -10.85 8.01 -21.96
C LEU A 97 -9.82 6.88 -21.94
N LEU A 98 -9.22 6.56 -23.09
CA LEU A 98 -8.11 5.61 -23.19
C LEU A 98 -6.88 6.08 -22.39
N ALA A 99 -6.51 7.36 -22.49
CA ALA A 99 -5.38 7.90 -21.75
C ALA A 99 -5.61 7.89 -20.24
N THR A 100 -6.83 8.22 -19.78
CA THR A 100 -7.23 8.13 -18.38
C THR A 100 -7.21 6.69 -17.88
N HIS A 101 -7.78 5.75 -18.64
CA HIS A 101 -7.71 4.32 -18.34
C HIS A 101 -6.26 3.86 -18.14
N MET A 102 -5.42 4.09 -19.15
CA MET A 102 -4.01 3.68 -19.13
C MET A 102 -3.25 4.34 -17.98
N GLY A 103 -3.43 5.65 -17.78
CA GLY A 103 -2.77 6.40 -16.70
C GLY A 103 -3.14 5.88 -15.31
N LEU A 104 -4.43 5.60 -15.06
CA LEU A 104 -4.90 5.08 -13.78
C LEU A 104 -4.37 3.67 -13.49
N VAL A 105 -4.42 2.76 -14.48
CA VAL A 105 -3.85 1.41 -14.32
C VAL A 105 -2.35 1.48 -14.04
N MET A 106 -1.63 2.32 -14.78
CA MET A 106 -0.17 2.49 -14.62
C MET A 106 0.22 3.05 -13.25
N LEU A 107 -0.48 4.09 -12.77
CA LEU A 107 -0.25 4.63 -11.43
C LEU A 107 -0.61 3.62 -10.33
N GLY A 108 -1.64 2.81 -10.55
CA GLY A 108 -1.99 1.67 -9.69
C GLY A 108 -0.85 0.65 -9.60
N TYR A 109 -0.28 0.26 -10.76
CA TYR A 109 0.86 -0.66 -10.82
C TYR A 109 2.11 -0.08 -10.14
N VAL A 110 2.41 1.19 -10.38
CA VAL A 110 3.52 1.89 -9.68
C VAL A 110 3.30 1.83 -8.17
N SER A 111 2.07 2.05 -7.69
CA SER A 111 1.76 1.96 -6.25
C SER A 111 2.06 0.56 -5.69
N THR A 112 1.67 -0.51 -6.38
CA THR A 112 1.98 -1.90 -6.00
C THR A 112 3.49 -2.18 -6.03
N LEU A 113 4.21 -1.71 -7.06
CA LEU A 113 5.66 -1.84 -7.16
C LEU A 113 6.39 -1.11 -6.02
N LEU A 114 5.89 0.04 -5.58
CA LEU A 114 6.41 0.76 -4.43
C LEU A 114 6.22 -0.03 -3.12
N VAL A 115 5.09 -0.72 -2.94
CA VAL A 115 4.90 -1.64 -1.80
C VAL A 115 5.92 -2.79 -1.88
N GLY A 116 6.14 -3.36 -3.07
CA GLY A 116 7.17 -4.39 -3.28
C GLY A 116 8.59 -3.90 -2.98
N PHE A 117 8.92 -2.66 -3.35
CA PHE A 117 10.19 -2.02 -3.00
C PHE A 117 10.38 -1.87 -1.48
N LEU A 118 9.33 -1.43 -0.77
CA LEU A 118 9.35 -1.35 0.70
C LEU A 118 9.52 -2.73 1.34
N ALA A 119 8.86 -3.74 0.78
CA ALA A 119 8.97 -5.13 1.23
C ALA A 119 10.39 -5.68 1.06
N ALA A 120 10.97 -5.52 -0.13
CA ALA A 120 12.34 -5.95 -0.39
C ALA A 120 13.33 -5.23 0.54
N SER A 121 13.17 -3.91 0.70
CA SER A 121 13.99 -3.12 1.62
C SER A 121 13.91 -3.64 3.05
N TYR A 122 12.71 -4.01 3.51
CA TYR A 122 12.49 -4.48 4.88
C TYR A 122 13.12 -5.86 5.10
N LEU A 123 12.93 -6.78 4.15
CA LEU A 123 13.49 -8.12 4.23
C LEU A 123 15.02 -8.12 4.22
N VAL A 124 15.63 -7.23 3.42
CA VAL A 124 17.09 -7.04 3.44
C VAL A 124 17.53 -6.41 4.76
N ALA A 125 16.85 -5.36 5.23
CA ALA A 125 17.21 -4.67 6.47
C ALA A 125 17.16 -5.60 7.70
N ARG A 126 16.15 -6.50 7.79
CA ARG A 126 16.00 -7.42 8.94
C ARG A 126 17.17 -8.39 9.11
N LEU A 127 17.96 -8.64 8.05
CA LEU A 127 19.15 -9.49 8.13
C LEU A 127 20.24 -8.89 9.02
N PHE A 128 20.29 -7.55 9.09
CA PHE A 128 21.28 -6.80 9.85
C PHE A 128 20.73 -6.37 11.22
N ALA A 129 19.54 -5.77 11.24
CA ALA A 129 18.91 -5.26 12.45
C ALA A 129 17.38 -5.20 12.33
N GLY A 130 16.69 -5.34 13.46
CA GLY A 130 15.26 -5.02 13.54
C GLY A 130 15.00 -3.52 13.35
N LEU A 131 13.82 -3.18 12.85
CA LEU A 131 13.35 -1.80 12.78
C LEU A 131 12.88 -1.35 14.17
N ALA A 132 13.05 -0.06 14.48
CA ALA A 132 12.41 0.52 15.67
C ALA A 132 10.88 0.59 15.49
N ASP A 133 10.11 0.56 16.58
CA ASP A 133 8.65 0.53 16.55
C ASP A 133 8.04 1.69 15.74
N GLY A 134 8.63 2.89 15.85
CA GLY A 134 8.21 4.05 15.05
C GLY A 134 8.40 3.85 13.53
N GLN A 135 9.46 3.14 13.14
CA GLN A 135 9.73 2.80 11.75
C GLN A 135 8.80 1.69 11.24
N VAL A 136 8.50 0.68 12.07
CA VAL A 136 7.53 -0.36 11.78
C VAL A 136 6.15 0.24 11.51
N ARG A 137 5.66 1.11 12.40
CA ARG A 137 4.38 1.82 12.23
C ARG A 137 4.37 2.68 10.95
N THR A 138 5.47 3.36 10.66
CA THR A 138 5.60 4.17 9.44
C THR A 138 5.53 3.29 8.18
N LEU A 139 6.21 2.14 8.19
CA LEU A 139 6.18 1.16 7.11
C LEU A 139 4.79 0.56 6.91
N GLN A 140 4.10 0.20 8.00
CA GLN A 140 2.72 -0.31 7.97
C GLN A 140 1.73 0.68 7.37
N ARG A 141 1.78 1.94 7.82
CA ARG A 141 0.95 3.00 7.26
C ARG A 141 1.25 3.24 5.78
N ALA A 142 2.52 3.28 5.39
CA ALA A 142 2.90 3.43 3.99
C ALA A 142 2.40 2.26 3.13
N GLY A 143 2.57 1.01 3.60
CA GLY A 143 2.07 -0.19 2.93
C GLY A 143 0.55 -0.16 2.76
N LEU A 144 -0.20 0.19 3.81
CA LEU A 144 -1.65 0.32 3.76
C LEU A 144 -2.10 1.43 2.78
N SER A 145 -1.52 2.63 2.86
CA SER A 145 -1.86 3.75 1.99
C SER A 145 -1.56 3.46 0.53
N LEU A 146 -0.38 2.91 0.22
CA LEU A 146 0.00 2.55 -1.15
C LEU A 146 -0.85 1.39 -1.69
N SER A 147 -1.22 0.41 -0.84
CA SER A 147 -2.12 -0.67 -1.25
C SER A 147 -3.53 -0.16 -1.56
N ALA A 148 -4.06 0.75 -0.73
CA ALA A 148 -5.35 1.38 -0.97
C ALA A 148 -5.33 2.22 -2.26
N LEU A 149 -4.25 2.97 -2.49
CA LEU A 149 -4.04 3.72 -3.72
C LEU A 149 -3.97 2.78 -4.94
N ALA A 150 -3.25 1.66 -4.83
CA ALA A 150 -3.14 0.66 -5.88
C ALA A 150 -4.51 0.07 -6.25
N VAL A 151 -5.34 -0.31 -5.28
CA VAL A 151 -6.71 -0.79 -5.50
C VAL A 151 -7.56 0.28 -6.16
N ALA A 152 -7.57 1.50 -5.63
CA ALA A 152 -8.40 2.59 -6.14
C ALA A 152 -8.06 2.93 -7.59
N LEU A 153 -6.77 3.18 -7.88
CA LEU A 153 -6.32 3.57 -9.21
C LEU A 153 -6.46 2.43 -10.22
N THR A 154 -6.05 1.21 -9.87
CA THR A 154 -6.20 0.05 -10.77
C THR A 154 -7.69 -0.25 -11.01
N GLY A 155 -8.52 -0.20 -9.97
CA GLY A 155 -9.95 -0.48 -10.05
C GLY A 155 -10.70 0.54 -10.92
N VAL A 156 -10.48 1.84 -10.70
CA VAL A 156 -11.06 2.90 -11.55
C VAL A 156 -10.52 2.80 -12.97
N GLY A 157 -9.22 2.55 -13.13
CA GLY A 157 -8.60 2.29 -14.42
C GLY A 157 -9.32 1.15 -15.16
N VAL A 158 -9.40 -0.03 -14.56
CA VAL A 158 -10.09 -1.21 -15.12
C VAL A 158 -11.55 -0.88 -15.46
N ALA A 159 -12.28 -0.17 -14.60
CA ALA A 159 -13.66 0.26 -14.90
C ALA A 159 -13.75 1.15 -16.15
N PHE A 160 -12.84 2.10 -16.34
CA PHE A 160 -12.74 2.88 -17.58
C PHE A 160 -12.41 1.99 -18.79
N GLY A 161 -11.61 0.94 -18.59
CA GLY A 161 -11.32 -0.06 -19.61
C GLY A 161 -12.57 -0.80 -20.07
N PHE A 162 -13.43 -1.20 -19.14
CA PHE A 162 -14.73 -1.82 -19.44
C PHE A 162 -15.69 -0.90 -20.21
N ILE A 163 -15.60 0.42 -20.00
CA ILE A 163 -16.38 1.41 -20.77
C ILE A 163 -15.79 1.57 -22.18
N PHE A 164 -14.46 1.53 -22.32
CA PHE A 164 -13.77 1.69 -23.59
C PHE A 164 -13.88 0.47 -24.51
N CYS A 165 -13.66 -0.73 -23.99
CA CYS A 165 -13.56 -1.98 -24.76
C CYS A 165 -14.72 -2.22 -25.74
N PRO A 166 -15.99 -1.97 -25.38
CA PRO A 166 -17.11 -2.11 -26.31
C PRO A 166 -16.98 -1.25 -27.57
N HIS A 167 -16.37 -0.07 -27.48
CA HIS A 167 -16.17 0.83 -28.61
C HIS A 167 -15.06 0.35 -29.56
N GLU A 168 -14.04 -0.35 -29.04
CA GLU A 168 -12.93 -0.86 -29.83
C GLU A 168 -13.18 -2.28 -30.35
N LYS A 169 -13.86 -3.13 -29.57
CA LYS A 169 -14.01 -4.58 -29.80
C LYS A 169 -15.42 -4.99 -30.18
N THR A 170 -16.11 -4.16 -30.96
CA THR A 170 -17.39 -4.51 -31.60
C THR A 170 -18.49 -4.93 -30.60
N GLY A 171 -18.55 -4.26 -29.43
CA GLY A 171 -19.62 -4.44 -28.44
C GLY A 171 -19.28 -5.34 -27.23
N TRP A 172 -18.10 -5.95 -27.17
CA TRP A 172 -17.69 -6.76 -26.02
C TRP A 172 -17.06 -5.91 -24.91
N ALA A 173 -17.52 -6.12 -23.67
CA ALA A 173 -17.00 -5.43 -22.50
C ALA A 173 -15.56 -5.83 -22.12
N PHE A 174 -15.08 -6.96 -22.66
CA PHE A 174 -13.77 -7.53 -22.37
C PHE A 174 -13.24 -8.23 -23.61
N GLY A 175 -12.00 -7.94 -23.97
CA GLY A 175 -11.40 -8.43 -25.21
C GLY A 175 -10.53 -9.65 -25.08
N TYR A 176 -10.37 -10.20 -23.87
CA TYR A 176 -9.50 -11.35 -23.57
C TYR A 176 -8.03 -11.19 -24.02
N ASP A 177 -7.58 -9.95 -24.27
CA ASP A 177 -6.16 -9.64 -24.48
C ASP A 177 -5.41 -9.96 -23.18
N THR A 178 -4.20 -10.53 -23.31
CA THR A 178 -3.40 -10.93 -22.16
C THR A 178 -3.10 -9.76 -21.22
N ARG A 179 -3.05 -8.53 -21.71
CA ARG A 179 -2.88 -7.31 -20.88
C ARG A 179 -4.09 -7.00 -20.01
N GLU A 180 -5.30 -7.19 -20.53
CA GLU A 180 -6.55 -6.97 -19.78
C GLU A 180 -6.70 -8.03 -18.69
N VAL A 181 -6.42 -9.29 -19.03
CA VAL A 181 -6.39 -10.40 -18.06
C VAL A 181 -5.33 -10.16 -16.98
N GLY A 182 -4.13 -9.73 -17.40
CA GLY A 182 -3.05 -9.36 -16.49
C GLY A 182 -3.45 -8.25 -15.51
N GLY A 183 -4.16 -7.23 -15.97
CA GLY A 183 -4.68 -6.16 -15.12
C GLY A 183 -5.73 -6.61 -14.11
N LEU A 184 -6.61 -7.56 -14.47
CA LEU A 184 -7.53 -8.16 -13.52
C LEU A 184 -6.82 -8.98 -12.45
N VAL A 185 -5.80 -9.76 -12.83
CA VAL A 185 -4.98 -10.52 -11.87
C VAL A 185 -4.30 -9.58 -10.88
N VAL A 186 -3.72 -8.47 -11.36
CA VAL A 186 -3.12 -7.45 -10.50
C VAL A 186 -4.17 -6.80 -9.58
N LEU A 187 -5.36 -6.49 -10.08
CA LEU A 187 -6.43 -5.90 -9.27
C LEU A 187 -6.88 -6.85 -8.15
N VAL A 188 -7.09 -8.14 -8.47
CA VAL A 188 -7.44 -9.16 -7.47
C VAL A 188 -6.34 -9.27 -6.41
N TRP A 189 -5.07 -9.29 -6.82
CA TRP A 189 -3.97 -9.31 -5.86
C TRP A 189 -3.92 -8.06 -5.00
N ASN A 190 -4.15 -6.87 -5.59
CA ASN A 190 -4.19 -5.62 -4.84
C ASN A 190 -5.28 -5.62 -3.76
N LEU A 191 -6.44 -6.23 -4.04
CA LEU A 191 -7.50 -6.41 -3.03
C LEU A 191 -7.07 -7.32 -1.89
N VAL A 192 -6.44 -8.46 -2.20
CA VAL A 192 -5.87 -9.39 -1.20
C VAL A 192 -4.80 -8.70 -0.36
N MET A 193 -3.88 -7.98 -1.02
CA MET A 193 -2.83 -7.21 -0.36
C MET A 193 -3.42 -6.13 0.56
N LEU A 194 -4.41 -5.37 0.11
CA LEU A 194 -5.09 -4.35 0.93
C LEU A 194 -5.77 -4.99 2.15
N ALA A 195 -6.49 -6.09 1.97
CA ALA A 195 -7.11 -6.82 3.07
C ALA A 195 -6.07 -7.31 4.09
N GLY A 196 -4.94 -7.85 3.62
CA GLY A 196 -3.83 -8.27 4.48
C GLY A 196 -3.13 -7.12 5.19
N CYS A 197 -2.88 -5.99 4.51
CA CYS A 197 -2.37 -4.76 5.10
C CYS A 197 -3.32 -4.23 6.17
N TRP A 198 -4.62 -4.27 5.92
CA TRP A 198 -5.64 -3.83 6.86
C TRP A 198 -5.69 -4.74 8.09
N ALA A 199 -5.73 -6.06 7.92
CA ALA A 199 -5.72 -7.02 9.01
C ALA A 199 -4.44 -6.94 9.85
N GLY A 200 -3.28 -6.75 9.19
CA GLY A 200 -1.97 -6.64 9.83
C GLY A 200 -1.62 -5.26 10.38
N ARG A 201 -2.51 -4.26 10.28
CA ARG A 201 -2.19 -2.85 10.63
C ARG A 201 -1.82 -2.63 12.10
N ARG A 202 -2.24 -3.53 13.00
CA ARG A 202 -1.93 -3.51 14.44
C ARG A 202 -0.93 -4.59 14.85
N SER A 203 -0.39 -5.35 13.89
CA SER A 203 0.59 -6.40 14.16
C SER A 203 1.90 -5.78 14.64
N GLU A 204 2.57 -6.39 15.62
CA GLU A 204 3.92 -6.00 16.04
C GLU A 204 4.95 -6.23 14.92
N SER A 205 4.69 -7.22 14.05
CA SER A 205 5.55 -7.56 12.92
C SER A 205 4.92 -7.17 11.58
N PRO A 206 5.61 -6.39 10.72
CA PRO A 206 5.14 -6.06 9.38
C PRO A 206 5.45 -7.16 8.34
N ALA A 207 6.08 -8.28 8.73
CA ALA A 207 6.64 -9.24 7.79
C ALA A 207 5.61 -9.86 6.84
N ALA A 208 4.45 -10.30 7.34
CA ALA A 208 3.40 -10.89 6.51
C ALA A 208 2.86 -9.90 5.47
N MET A 209 2.66 -8.65 5.89
CA MET A 209 2.23 -7.57 5.02
C MET A 209 3.28 -7.26 3.93
N MET A 210 4.56 -7.24 4.30
CA MET A 210 5.65 -7.06 3.34
C MET A 210 5.73 -8.22 2.35
N MET A 211 5.52 -9.47 2.79
CA MET A 211 5.47 -10.62 1.87
C MET A 211 4.34 -10.51 0.84
N LEU A 212 3.14 -10.09 1.26
CA LEU A 212 2.04 -9.81 0.33
C LEU A 212 2.40 -8.72 -0.69
N GLY A 213 3.10 -7.69 -0.23
CA GLY A 213 3.63 -6.62 -1.07
C GLY A 213 4.63 -7.10 -2.13
N LEU A 214 5.59 -7.94 -1.72
CA LEU A 214 6.61 -8.49 -2.62
C LEU A 214 6.02 -9.44 -3.66
N VAL A 215 5.06 -10.28 -3.26
CA VAL A 215 4.35 -11.12 -4.24
C VAL A 215 3.46 -10.26 -5.15
N GLY A 216 2.92 -9.15 -4.63
CA GLY A 216 2.18 -8.18 -5.45
C GLY A 216 3.02 -7.51 -6.52
N SER A 217 4.28 -7.18 -6.24
CA SER A 217 5.18 -6.68 -7.28
C SER A 217 5.49 -7.74 -8.33
N MET A 218 5.58 -9.02 -7.97
CA MET A 218 5.70 -10.10 -8.97
C MET A 218 4.44 -10.20 -9.84
N ALA A 219 3.26 -10.09 -9.25
CA ALA A 219 2.00 -10.09 -9.97
C ALA A 219 1.93 -8.96 -11.01
N VAL A 220 2.41 -7.76 -10.67
CA VAL A 220 2.53 -6.64 -11.63
C VAL A 220 3.51 -6.98 -12.74
N VAL A 221 4.72 -7.48 -12.42
CA VAL A 221 5.72 -7.81 -13.44
C VAL A 221 5.18 -8.84 -14.43
N LEU A 222 4.49 -9.87 -13.95
CA LEU A 222 3.89 -10.91 -14.79
C LEU A 222 2.67 -10.38 -15.57
N GLY A 223 1.75 -9.70 -14.89
CA GLY A 223 0.51 -9.19 -15.48
C GLY A 223 0.72 -8.03 -16.45
N TRP A 224 1.86 -7.35 -16.41
CA TRP A 224 2.16 -6.24 -17.29
C TRP A 224 3.28 -6.54 -18.28
N LEU A 225 4.51 -6.80 -17.80
CA LEU A 225 5.66 -7.07 -18.68
C LEU A 225 5.53 -8.47 -19.31
N GLY A 226 5.12 -9.46 -18.52
CA GLY A 226 4.85 -10.82 -19.00
C GLY A 226 3.75 -10.82 -20.06
N ALA A 227 2.60 -10.21 -19.78
CA ALA A 227 1.52 -10.05 -20.76
C ALA A 227 1.99 -9.34 -22.04
N THR A 228 2.76 -8.25 -21.91
CA THR A 228 3.32 -7.54 -23.07
C THR A 228 4.27 -8.40 -23.90
N ALA A 229 5.11 -9.21 -23.26
CA ALA A 229 5.99 -10.14 -23.97
C ALA A 229 5.19 -11.22 -24.70
N VAL A 230 4.09 -11.71 -24.12
CA VAL A 230 3.18 -12.65 -24.81
C VAL A 230 2.55 -12.00 -26.04
N GLU A 231 1.97 -10.80 -25.91
CA GLU A 231 1.38 -10.10 -27.06
C GLU A 231 2.40 -9.85 -28.18
N HIS A 232 3.61 -9.38 -27.84
CA HIS A 232 4.65 -9.18 -28.84
C HIS A 232 4.97 -10.49 -29.59
N ARG A 233 5.09 -11.60 -28.87
CA ARG A 233 5.35 -12.91 -29.48
C ARG A 233 4.19 -13.36 -30.38
N LEU A 234 2.95 -13.17 -29.95
CA LEU A 234 1.76 -13.53 -30.74
C LEU A 234 1.69 -12.72 -32.05
N HIS A 235 2.15 -11.47 -32.04
CA HIS A 235 2.20 -10.59 -33.21
C HIS A 235 3.53 -10.65 -33.99
N GLY A 236 4.42 -11.61 -33.69
CA GLY A 236 5.69 -11.79 -34.40
C GLY A 236 6.76 -10.73 -34.10
N ALA A 237 6.55 -9.90 -33.08
CA ALA A 237 7.52 -8.94 -32.58
C ALA A 237 8.47 -9.58 -31.54
N PRO A 238 9.69 -9.03 -31.34
CA PRO A 238 10.62 -9.53 -30.33
C PRO A 238 10.01 -9.41 -28.92
N ALA A 239 10.06 -10.53 -28.18
CA ALA A 239 9.53 -10.66 -26.84
C ALA A 239 10.65 -10.93 -25.83
N ASP A 240 10.68 -10.16 -24.74
CA ASP A 240 11.74 -10.22 -23.74
C ASP A 240 11.30 -10.99 -22.48
N PHE A 241 11.16 -12.31 -22.61
CA PHE A 241 10.86 -13.18 -21.48
C PHE A 241 12.03 -13.32 -20.49
N ALA A 242 13.26 -13.09 -20.95
CA ALA A 242 14.45 -13.21 -20.11
C ALA A 242 14.46 -12.14 -19.02
N THR A 243 14.17 -10.89 -19.35
CA THR A 243 14.07 -9.81 -18.35
C THR A 243 12.94 -10.09 -17.34
N VAL A 244 11.78 -10.56 -17.80
CA VAL A 244 10.66 -10.94 -16.91
C VAL A 244 11.09 -12.03 -15.94
N ALA A 245 11.70 -13.11 -16.44
CA ALA A 245 12.18 -14.22 -15.62
C ALA A 245 13.27 -13.80 -14.62
N ALA A 246 14.21 -12.96 -15.05
CA ALA A 246 15.28 -12.46 -14.20
C ALA A 246 14.72 -11.60 -13.04
N VAL A 247 13.79 -10.69 -13.33
CA VAL A 247 13.17 -9.81 -12.32
C VAL A 247 12.34 -10.60 -11.32
N VAL A 248 11.55 -11.59 -11.78
CA VAL A 248 10.78 -12.46 -10.88
C VAL A 248 11.71 -13.33 -10.03
N SER A 249 12.75 -13.90 -10.63
CA SER A 249 13.74 -14.73 -9.91
C SER A 249 14.48 -13.94 -8.83
N ALA A 250 14.85 -12.68 -9.11
CA ALA A 250 15.46 -11.80 -8.13
C ALA A 250 14.51 -11.52 -6.95
N GLN A 251 13.22 -11.27 -7.22
CA GLN A 251 12.23 -11.08 -6.15
C GLN A 251 12.00 -12.36 -5.34
N LEU A 252 12.03 -13.54 -5.96
CA LEU A 252 11.94 -14.83 -5.27
C LEU A 252 13.14 -15.05 -4.36
N ALA A 253 14.35 -14.71 -4.81
CA ALA A 253 15.54 -14.77 -3.97
C ALA A 253 15.43 -13.86 -2.74
N VAL A 254 14.85 -12.65 -2.90
CA VAL A 254 14.57 -11.75 -1.77
C VAL A 254 13.48 -12.32 -0.86
N ALA A 255 12.44 -12.95 -1.41
CA ALA A 255 11.38 -13.59 -0.64
C ALA A 255 11.93 -14.72 0.25
N CYS A 256 12.93 -15.47 -0.23
CA CYS A 256 13.61 -16.49 0.56
C CYS A 256 14.28 -15.93 1.83
N LEU A 257 14.66 -14.65 1.84
CA LEU A 257 15.22 -13.98 3.02
C LEU A 257 14.21 -13.88 4.17
N ALA A 258 12.90 -13.99 3.90
CA ALA A 258 11.88 -14.00 4.93
C ALA A 258 12.00 -15.20 5.90
N PHE A 259 12.58 -16.31 5.43
CA PHE A 259 12.82 -17.51 6.23
C PHE A 259 14.12 -17.45 7.04
N ALA A 260 14.98 -16.47 6.79
CA ALA A 260 16.20 -16.28 7.57
C ALA A 260 15.88 -15.67 8.95
N PRO A 261 16.56 -16.12 10.04
CA PRO A 261 16.38 -15.51 11.36
C PRO A 261 16.88 -14.07 11.37
N ALA A 262 16.16 -13.19 12.07
CA ALA A 262 16.51 -11.77 12.14
C ALA A 262 17.90 -11.56 12.80
N GLY A 263 18.71 -10.70 12.19
CA GLY A 263 20.06 -10.39 12.66
C GLY A 263 21.10 -11.49 12.45
N CYS A 264 20.85 -12.47 11.58
CA CYS A 264 21.78 -13.57 11.32
C CYS A 264 23.18 -13.09 10.88
N LEU A 265 23.25 -12.06 10.01
CA LEU A 265 24.50 -11.53 9.50
C LEU A 265 25.28 -10.72 10.55
N ARG A 266 24.58 -10.12 11.51
CA ARG A 266 25.23 -9.42 12.63
C ARG A 266 25.87 -10.39 13.63
N ARG A 267 25.27 -11.56 13.83
CA ARG A 267 25.81 -12.61 14.71
C ARG A 267 26.98 -13.37 14.10
N ALA A 268 27.05 -13.48 12.78
CA ALA A 268 28.13 -14.19 12.09
C ALA A 268 29.45 -13.39 12.02
N GLY A 269 29.40 -12.07 12.22
CA GLY A 269 30.57 -11.19 12.22
C GLY A 269 31.02 -10.71 13.61
N ALA A 270 30.42 -11.23 14.68
CA ALA A 270 30.81 -11.01 16.08
C ALA A 270 31.48 -12.28 16.62
#